data_AF-A0AA42YMU2-F1
#
_entry.id   AF-A0AA42YMU2-F1
#
_cell.length_a   1.000
_cell.length_b   1.000
_cell.length_c   1.000
_cell.angle_alpha   90.00
_cell.angle_beta   90.00
_cell.angle_gamma   90.00
#
_symmetry.space_group_name_H-M   'P 1'
#
loop_
_entity.id
_entity.type
_entity.pdbx_description
1 polymer ?
#
loop_
_entity_poly.entity_id
_entity_poly.type
_entity_poly.pdbx_seq_one_letter_code
_entity_poly.pdbx_strand_id
1 'polypeptide(L)'
;MANKAIDVAKRVPHLKPNLNFINEAAMLHDVGIFETNTPELGCSGKHPYVCHGYLGREILEKKGLSQHALVCERHVGIGITAEEIKLNNLPLPQRDMIPISIEEQIICFADKFFSKNGEMARCEKSVEDILNMLRRYGPDKVIRFQKWMRLFGHH
;
A
#
# COMPACT_ATOMS: atom_id res chain seq x y z
N MET A 1 0.03 -11.38 -1.56
CA MET A 1 0.50 -10.24 -0.76
C MET A 1 0.78 -10.59 0.71
N ALA A 2 -0.19 -11.09 1.50
CA ALA A 2 0.02 -11.39 2.93
C ALA A 2 1.24 -12.30 3.23
N ASN A 3 1.43 -13.40 2.49
CA ASN A 3 2.60 -14.27 2.66
C ASN A 3 3.92 -13.52 2.44
N LYS A 4 4.01 -12.69 1.38
CA LYS A 4 5.18 -11.85 1.10
C LYS A 4 5.45 -10.86 2.24
N ALA A 5 4.40 -10.22 2.77
CA ALA A 5 4.54 -9.29 3.88
C ALA A 5 5.11 -10.00 5.13
N ILE A 6 4.64 -11.22 5.42
CA ILE A 6 5.18 -12.06 6.50
C ILE A 6 6.63 -12.46 6.24
N ASP A 7 6.97 -12.87 5.03
CA ASP A 7 8.34 -13.25 4.66
C ASP A 7 9.30 -12.07 4.78
N VAL A 8 8.86 -10.87 4.37
CA VAL A 8 9.61 -9.62 4.56
C VAL A 8 9.78 -9.31 6.05
N ALA A 9 8.72 -9.41 6.84
CA ALA A 9 8.78 -9.18 8.29
C ALA A 9 9.79 -10.11 8.99
N LYS A 10 9.83 -11.39 8.58
CA LYS A 10 10.77 -12.39 9.11
C LYS A 10 12.24 -12.09 8.77
N ARG A 11 12.53 -11.27 7.75
CA ARG A 11 13.90 -10.83 7.42
C ARG A 11 14.42 -9.72 8.32
N VAL A 12 13.54 -9.02 9.04
CA VAL A 12 13.87 -7.91 9.93
C VAL A 12 13.45 -8.16 11.39
N PRO A 13 13.79 -9.31 12.01
CA PRO A 13 13.33 -9.64 13.35
C PRO A 13 13.85 -8.66 14.42
N HIS A 14 14.99 -8.00 14.16
CA HIS A 14 15.56 -6.98 15.02
C HIS A 14 14.67 -5.73 15.17
N LEU A 15 13.76 -5.49 14.21
CA LEU A 15 12.75 -4.42 14.28
C LEU A 15 11.46 -4.85 14.98
N LYS A 16 11.38 -6.12 15.42
CA LYS A 16 10.24 -6.70 16.15
C LYS A 16 8.86 -6.48 15.50
N PRO A 17 8.70 -6.75 14.18
CA PRO A 17 7.41 -6.54 13.52
C PRO A 17 6.32 -7.45 14.10
N ASN A 18 5.11 -6.92 14.28
CA ASN A 18 3.97 -7.72 14.72
C ASN A 18 3.40 -8.55 13.55
N LEU A 19 3.74 -9.84 13.51
CA LEU A 19 3.34 -10.75 12.43
C LEU A 19 1.82 -10.94 12.33
N ASN A 20 1.10 -11.01 13.45
CA ASN A 20 -0.35 -11.17 13.45
C ASN A 20 -1.02 -9.93 12.85
N PHE A 21 -0.60 -8.75 13.29
CA PHE A 21 -1.10 -7.49 12.73
C PHE A 21 -0.77 -7.36 11.24
N ILE A 22 0.46 -7.70 10.82
CA ILE A 22 0.84 -7.67 9.40
C ILE A 22 -0.07 -8.57 8.57
N ASN A 23 -0.37 -9.78 9.04
CA ASN A 23 -1.24 -10.70 8.33
C ASN A 23 -2.66 -10.12 8.18
N GLU A 24 -3.25 -9.64 9.27
CA GLU A 24 -4.59 -9.05 9.28
C GLU A 24 -4.67 -7.79 8.40
N ALA A 25 -3.74 -6.86 8.59
CA ALA A 25 -3.71 -5.60 7.86
C ALA A 25 -3.42 -5.83 6.37
N ALA A 26 -2.59 -6.82 6.02
CA ALA A 26 -2.38 -7.20 4.62
C ALA A 26 -3.66 -7.73 3.94
N MET A 27 -4.54 -8.40 4.68
CA MET A 27 -5.83 -8.84 4.13
C MET A 27 -6.82 -7.67 3.98
N LEU A 28 -6.74 -6.69 4.87
CA LEU A 28 -7.71 -5.58 4.95
C LEU A 28 -7.29 -4.31 4.21
N HIS A 29 -6.02 -4.15 3.84
CA HIS A 29 -5.47 -2.89 3.30
C HIS A 29 -6.30 -2.29 2.15
N ASP A 30 -6.93 -3.15 1.35
CA ASP A 30 -7.72 -2.81 0.18
C ASP A 30 -9.23 -2.80 0.38
N VAL A 31 -9.72 -2.92 1.62
CA VAL A 31 -11.16 -3.07 1.90
C VAL A 31 -12.00 -1.93 1.30
N GLY A 32 -11.46 -0.73 1.11
CA GLY A 32 -12.16 0.39 0.49
C GLY A 32 -12.31 0.31 -1.04
N ILE A 33 -11.79 -0.73 -1.70
CA ILE A 33 -11.79 -0.82 -3.17
C ILE A 33 -13.20 -0.89 -3.78
N PHE A 34 -14.17 -1.47 -3.07
CA PHE A 34 -15.54 -1.59 -3.57
C PHE A 34 -16.26 -0.24 -3.68
N GLU A 35 -15.77 0.80 -2.98
CA GLU A 35 -16.28 2.17 -3.09
C GLU A 35 -15.75 2.89 -4.35
N THR A 36 -14.85 2.25 -5.11
CA THR A 36 -14.25 2.82 -6.31
C THR A 36 -14.89 2.33 -7.61
N ASN A 37 -14.94 3.20 -8.61
CA ASN A 37 -15.35 2.87 -9.97
C ASN A 37 -14.15 2.28 -10.71
N THR A 38 -13.95 0.96 -10.59
CA THR A 38 -12.84 0.25 -11.23
C THR A 38 -13.38 -1.06 -11.81
N PRO A 39 -14.11 -0.99 -12.94
CA PRO A 39 -14.83 -2.13 -13.51
C PRO A 39 -13.92 -3.30 -13.91
N GLU A 40 -12.66 -3.03 -14.27
CA GLU A 40 -11.66 -4.07 -14.56
C GLU A 40 -11.33 -4.94 -13.33
N LEU A 41 -11.59 -4.42 -12.11
CA LEU A 41 -11.49 -5.12 -10.84
C LEU A 41 -12.87 -5.57 -10.32
N GLY A 42 -13.91 -5.47 -11.13
CA GLY A 42 -15.28 -5.82 -10.76
C GLY A 42 -15.95 -4.83 -9.78
N CYS A 43 -15.41 -3.62 -9.63
CA CYS A 43 -15.94 -2.62 -8.70
C CYS A 43 -16.75 -1.55 -9.44
N SER A 44 -17.96 -1.26 -8.94
CA SER A 44 -18.92 -0.29 -9.52
C SER A 44 -19.22 0.88 -8.57
N GLY A 45 -18.27 1.21 -7.69
CA GLY A 45 -18.40 2.30 -6.74
C GLY A 45 -18.39 3.69 -7.39
N LYS A 46 -18.34 4.74 -6.56
CA LYS A 46 -18.49 6.14 -7.02
C LYS A 46 -17.17 6.90 -7.14
N HIS A 47 -16.13 6.43 -6.45
CA HIS A 47 -14.90 7.18 -6.30
C HIS A 47 -13.81 6.73 -7.28
N PRO A 48 -12.85 7.58 -7.66
CA PRO A 48 -11.67 7.17 -8.40
C PRO A 48 -10.86 6.11 -7.65
N TYR A 49 -10.16 5.23 -8.37
CA TYR A 49 -9.37 4.14 -7.78
C TYR A 49 -8.44 4.61 -6.65
N VAL A 50 -7.77 5.75 -6.81
CA VAL A 50 -6.82 6.28 -5.79
C VAL A 50 -7.46 6.50 -4.40
N CYS A 51 -8.78 6.68 -4.32
CA CYS A 51 -9.51 6.95 -3.09
C CYS A 51 -9.68 5.73 -2.17
N HIS A 52 -9.48 4.50 -2.67
CA HIS A 52 -9.74 3.27 -1.89
C HIS A 52 -9.01 3.25 -0.53
N GLY A 53 -7.84 3.87 -0.42
CA GLY A 53 -7.07 3.90 0.82
C GLY A 53 -7.80 4.64 1.96
N TYR A 54 -8.19 5.91 1.75
CA TYR A 54 -8.88 6.68 2.80
C TYR A 54 -10.32 6.20 3.03
N LEU A 55 -10.99 5.70 1.98
CA LEU A 55 -12.31 5.09 2.12
C LEU A 55 -12.23 3.81 2.98
N GLY A 56 -11.20 2.99 2.75
CA GLY A 56 -10.88 1.84 3.60
C GLY A 56 -10.59 2.24 5.05
N ARG A 57 -9.87 3.34 5.26
CA ARG A 57 -9.64 3.92 6.59
C ARG A 57 -10.96 4.23 7.30
N GLU A 58 -11.86 4.96 6.66
CA GLU A 58 -13.16 5.31 7.26
C GLU A 58 -14.00 4.08 7.63
N ILE A 59 -13.97 3.04 6.78
CA ILE A 59 -14.67 1.77 7.05
C ILE A 59 -14.10 1.10 8.30
N LEU A 60 -12.77 0.99 8.39
CA LEU A 60 -12.10 0.30 9.50
C LEU A 60 -12.17 1.09 10.82
N GLU A 61 -12.10 2.42 10.77
CA GLU A 61 -12.33 3.26 11.95
C GLU A 61 -13.74 3.05 12.54
N LYS A 62 -14.78 2.96 11.70
CA LYS A 62 -16.16 2.63 12.14
C LYS A 62 -16.29 1.24 12.76
N LYS A 63 -15.33 0.33 12.52
CA LYS A 63 -15.25 -1.00 13.12
C LYS A 63 -14.32 -1.07 14.34
N GLY A 64 -13.71 0.05 14.76
CA GLY A 64 -12.77 0.09 15.87
C GLY A 64 -11.37 -0.41 15.53
N LEU A 65 -11.03 -0.59 14.25
CA LEU A 65 -9.76 -1.11 13.76
C LEU A 65 -8.81 0.03 13.35
N SER A 66 -8.54 0.96 14.26
CA SER A 66 -7.83 2.22 13.95
C SER A 66 -6.41 2.01 13.41
N GLN A 67 -5.70 0.96 13.86
CA GLN A 67 -4.35 0.66 13.35
C GLN A 67 -4.38 0.14 11.91
N HIS A 68 -5.29 -0.79 11.59
CA HIS A 68 -5.49 -1.30 10.23
C HIS A 68 -5.96 -0.17 9.29
N ALA A 69 -6.76 0.75 9.80
CA ALA A 69 -7.23 1.92 9.06
C ALA A 69 -6.06 2.82 8.57
N LEU A 70 -5.00 2.98 9.35
CA LEU A 70 -3.81 3.71 8.93
C LEU A 70 -3.07 3.00 7.79
N VAL A 71 -3.00 1.66 7.84
CA VAL A 71 -2.41 0.86 6.75
C VAL A 71 -3.22 1.05 5.46
N CYS A 72 -4.56 0.96 5.53
CA CYS A 72 -5.42 1.26 4.38
C CYS A 72 -5.12 2.62 3.79
N GLU A 73 -5.04 3.66 4.61
CA GLU A 73 -4.82 5.01 4.10
C GLU A 73 -3.47 5.19 3.42
N ARG A 74 -2.41 4.63 4.02
CA ARG A 74 -1.03 4.99 3.70
C ARG A 74 -0.36 4.05 2.70
N HIS A 75 -0.99 2.95 2.33
CA HIS A 75 -0.40 1.99 1.38
C HIS A 75 -0.44 2.46 -0.09
N VAL A 76 -1.38 3.36 -0.42
CA VAL A 76 -1.59 3.82 -1.79
C VAL A 76 -0.32 4.50 -2.30
N GLY A 77 0.19 4.03 -3.45
CA GLY A 77 1.34 4.64 -4.11
C GLY A 77 2.64 4.69 -3.30
N ILE A 78 2.84 3.80 -2.31
CA ILE A 78 4.00 3.84 -1.37
C ILE A 78 3.89 5.04 -0.41
N GLY A 79 2.67 5.53 -0.19
CA GLY A 79 2.36 6.71 0.60
C GLY A 79 2.45 8.01 -0.17
N ILE A 80 1.50 8.92 0.04
CA ILE A 80 1.33 10.17 -0.70
C ILE A 80 1.41 11.36 0.28
N THR A 81 2.23 12.36 0.00
CA THR A 81 2.34 13.56 0.85
C THR A 81 1.21 14.55 0.57
N ALA A 82 0.92 15.42 1.54
CA ALA A 82 -0.04 16.51 1.37
C ALA A 82 0.33 17.42 0.18
N GLU A 83 1.63 17.65 -0.04
CA GLU A 83 2.14 18.42 -1.17
C GLU A 83 1.84 17.75 -2.51
N GLU A 84 2.05 16.43 -2.62
CA GLU A 84 1.72 15.66 -3.83
C GLU A 84 0.21 15.71 -4.12
N ILE A 85 -0.62 15.61 -3.08
CA ILE A 85 -2.08 15.69 -3.19
C ILE A 85 -2.49 17.06 -3.74
N LYS A 86 -1.93 18.14 -3.20
CA LYS A 86 -2.20 19.51 -3.63
C LYS A 86 -1.70 19.77 -5.05
N LEU A 87 -0.46 19.40 -5.36
CA LEU A 87 0.19 19.66 -6.65
C LEU A 87 -0.52 18.95 -7.80
N ASN A 88 -0.93 17.70 -7.59
CA ASN A 88 -1.59 16.88 -8.60
C ASN A 88 -3.13 16.97 -8.54
N ASN A 89 -3.68 17.83 -7.69
CA ASN A 89 -5.12 18.00 -7.47
C ASN A 89 -5.83 16.64 -7.25
N LEU A 90 -5.24 15.78 -6.41
CA LEU A 90 -5.78 14.45 -6.16
C LEU A 90 -7.06 14.55 -5.31
N PRO A 91 -8.07 13.69 -5.57
CA PRO A 91 -9.30 13.63 -4.79
C PRO A 91 -9.09 12.89 -3.46
N LEU A 92 -8.10 13.35 -2.68
CA LEU A 92 -7.69 12.79 -1.40
C LEU A 92 -7.73 13.87 -0.31
N PRO A 93 -7.89 13.49 0.97
CA PRO A 93 -7.79 14.44 2.08
C PRO A 93 -6.44 15.17 2.09
N GLN A 94 -6.44 16.48 2.33
CA GLN A 94 -5.24 17.33 2.34
C GLN A 94 -4.39 17.10 3.61
N ARG A 95 -3.74 15.94 3.70
CA ARG A 95 -2.84 15.52 4.79
C ARG A 95 -1.81 14.50 4.31
N ASP A 96 -0.74 14.32 5.08
CA ASP A 96 0.23 13.28 4.78
C ASP A 96 -0.37 11.88 4.99
N MET A 97 -0.31 11.08 3.93
CA MET A 97 -0.77 9.70 3.88
C MET A 97 0.42 8.80 3.58
N ILE A 98 1.50 8.94 4.35
CA ILE A 98 2.75 8.18 4.20
C ILE A 98 2.90 7.11 5.30
N PRO A 99 3.47 5.92 4.98
CA PRO A 99 3.64 4.85 5.97
C PRO A 99 4.66 5.24 7.04
N ILE A 100 4.30 5.04 8.31
CA ILE A 100 5.14 5.43 9.46
C ILE A 100 5.71 4.19 10.18
N SER A 101 4.85 3.29 10.66
CA SER A 101 5.30 2.09 11.38
C SER A 101 6.04 1.11 10.47
N ILE A 102 6.78 0.17 11.09
CA ILE A 102 7.47 -0.86 10.33
C ILE A 102 6.48 -1.79 9.61
N GLU A 103 5.35 -2.08 10.24
CA GLU A 103 4.28 -2.89 9.67
C GLU A 103 3.63 -2.21 8.45
N GLU A 104 3.34 -0.92 8.53
CA GLU A 104 2.87 -0.13 7.38
C GLU A 104 3.86 -0.20 6.21
N GLN A 105 5.16 0.01 6.48
CA GLN A 105 6.20 -0.01 5.45
C GLN A 105 6.35 -1.40 4.81
N ILE A 106 6.30 -2.47 5.61
CA ILE A 106 6.36 -3.86 5.12
C ILE A 106 5.18 -4.15 4.20
N ILE A 107 3.96 -3.76 4.59
CA ILE A 107 2.75 -3.98 3.79
C ILE A 107 2.81 -3.17 2.50
N CYS A 108 3.21 -1.89 2.55
CA CYS A 108 3.41 -1.07 1.37
C CYS A 108 4.43 -1.66 0.40
N PHE A 109 5.54 -2.18 0.93
CA PHE A 109 6.59 -2.81 0.13
C PHE A 109 6.07 -4.08 -0.53
N ALA A 110 5.41 -4.96 0.23
CA ALA A 110 4.87 -6.23 -0.27
C ALA A 110 3.77 -6.02 -1.33
N ASP A 111 2.91 -5.01 -1.15
CA ASP A 111 1.85 -4.63 -2.11
C ASP A 111 2.42 -4.41 -3.53
N LYS A 112 3.59 -3.78 -3.66
CA LYS A 112 4.15 -3.46 -4.99
C LYS A 112 4.57 -4.64 -5.83
N PHE A 113 4.80 -5.81 -5.21
CA PHE A 113 5.13 -7.01 -5.95
C PHE A 113 3.92 -7.66 -6.62
N PHE A 114 2.68 -7.31 -6.24
CA PHE A 114 1.49 -7.94 -6.78
C PHE A 114 0.69 -6.97 -7.67
N SER A 115 -0.06 -7.54 -8.61
CA SER A 115 -1.07 -6.83 -9.39
C SER A 115 -2.45 -7.22 -8.88
N LYS A 116 -3.42 -6.29 -8.99
CA LYS A 116 -4.81 -6.56 -8.63
C LYS A 116 -5.61 -7.25 -9.77
N ASN A 117 -5.05 -7.33 -10.99
CA ASN A 117 -5.72 -7.85 -12.19
C ASN A 117 -5.03 -9.09 -12.82
N GLY A 118 -5.87 -10.03 -13.29
CA GLY A 118 -5.51 -11.09 -14.26
C GLY A 118 -4.67 -12.26 -13.73
N GLU A 119 -4.18 -13.11 -14.64
CA GLU A 119 -3.27 -14.24 -14.34
C GLU A 119 -1.99 -13.78 -13.63
N MET A 120 -1.57 -12.52 -13.89
CA MET A 120 -0.41 -11.88 -13.25
C MET A 120 -0.65 -11.52 -11.77
N ALA A 121 -1.87 -11.61 -11.23
CA ALA A 121 -2.12 -11.41 -9.81
C ALA A 121 -1.38 -12.44 -8.92
N ARG A 122 -1.01 -13.60 -9.50
CA ARG A 122 -0.27 -14.66 -8.82
C ARG A 122 1.25 -14.56 -9.02
N CYS A 123 1.71 -13.77 -9.98
CA CYS A 123 3.12 -13.62 -10.29
C CYS A 123 3.68 -12.36 -9.65
N GLU A 124 4.85 -12.47 -9.03
CA GLU A 124 5.54 -11.30 -8.49
C GLU A 124 6.14 -10.47 -9.64
N LYS A 125 5.93 -9.16 -9.58
CA LYS A 125 6.62 -8.21 -10.47
C LYS A 125 8.11 -8.22 -10.18
N SER A 126 8.92 -8.05 -11.21
CA SER A 126 10.34 -7.83 -11.03
C SER A 126 10.59 -6.48 -10.34
N VAL A 127 11.71 -6.36 -9.64
CA VAL A 127 12.13 -5.10 -9.02
C VAL A 127 12.26 -3.99 -10.06
N GLU A 128 12.73 -4.31 -11.26
CA GLU A 128 12.87 -3.36 -12.36
C GLU A 128 11.52 -2.81 -12.84
N ASP A 129 10.51 -3.67 -12.98
CA ASP A 129 9.14 -3.25 -13.34
C ASP A 129 8.55 -2.31 -12.30
N ILE A 130 8.75 -2.61 -11.02
CA ILE A 130 8.28 -1.77 -9.92
C ILE A 130 8.99 -0.41 -9.97
N LEU A 131 10.32 -0.37 -10.12
CA LEU A 131 11.06 0.88 -10.22
C LEU A 131 10.62 1.71 -11.43
N ASN A 132 10.39 1.08 -12.59
CA ASN A 132 9.88 1.73 -13.80
C ASN A 132 8.49 2.33 -13.61
N MET A 133 7.60 1.63 -12.90
CA MET A 133 6.28 2.14 -12.54
C MET A 133 6.39 3.37 -11.62
N LEU A 134 7.23 3.28 -10.58
CA LEU A 134 7.37 4.35 -9.58
C LEU A 134 8.01 5.62 -10.14
N ARG A 135 8.91 5.51 -11.12
CA ARG A 135 9.52 6.66 -11.80
C ARG A 135 8.48 7.62 -12.39
N ARG A 136 7.33 7.11 -12.82
CA ARG A 136 6.22 7.92 -13.37
C ARG A 136 5.60 8.85 -12.33
N TYR A 137 5.72 8.53 -11.05
CA TYR A 137 5.16 9.28 -9.93
C TYR A 137 6.19 10.13 -9.19
N GLY A 138 7.44 10.17 -9.66
CA GLY A 138 8.50 11.02 -9.12
C GLY A 138 9.64 10.26 -8.43
N PRO A 139 10.80 10.92 -8.26
CA PRO A 139 12.01 10.30 -7.72
C PRO A 139 11.87 9.88 -6.26
N ASP A 140 11.04 10.56 -5.47
CA ASP A 140 10.88 10.27 -4.04
C ASP A 140 10.30 8.88 -3.79
N LYS A 141 9.36 8.43 -4.63
CA LYS A 141 8.79 7.07 -4.55
C LYS A 141 9.87 6.01 -4.80
N VAL A 142 10.72 6.26 -5.80
CA VAL A 142 11.85 5.38 -6.17
C VAL A 142 12.85 5.30 -5.02
N ILE A 143 13.24 6.44 -4.45
CA ILE A 143 14.17 6.51 -3.33
C ILE A 143 13.62 5.77 -2.10
N ARG A 144 12.32 5.95 -1.80
CA ARG A 144 11.64 5.23 -0.70
C ARG A 144 11.66 3.73 -0.93
N PHE A 145 11.29 3.27 -2.12
CA PHE A 145 11.31 1.85 -2.45
C PHE A 145 12.72 1.25 -2.41
N GLN A 146 13.74 1.96 -2.91
CA GLN A 146 15.15 1.52 -2.80
C GLN A 146 15.65 1.43 -1.36
N LYS A 147 15.21 2.34 -0.47
CA LYS A 147 15.48 2.24 0.97
C LYS A 147 14.88 0.95 1.54
N TRP A 148 13.64 0.63 1.18
CA TRP A 148 13.00 -0.62 1.60
C TRP A 148 13.65 -1.86 1.02
N MET A 149 14.09 -1.84 -0.24
CA MET A 149 14.87 -2.92 -0.83
C MET A 149 16.13 -3.25 -0.02
N ARG A 150 16.85 -2.22 0.46
CA ARG A 150 18.03 -2.39 1.33
C ARG A 150 17.66 -2.89 2.72
N LEU A 151 16.55 -2.43 3.28
CA LEU A 151 16.12 -2.79 4.62
C LEU A 151 15.54 -4.21 4.71
N PHE A 152 14.73 -4.58 3.72
CA PHE A 152 13.94 -5.81 3.71
C PHE A 152 14.59 -6.96 2.92
N GLY A 153 15.64 -6.66 2.15
CA GLY A 153 16.43 -7.65 1.43
C GLY A 153 15.61 -8.42 0.41
N HIS A 154 15.58 -7.94 -0.83
CA HIS A 154 15.18 -8.78 -1.97
C HIS A 154 16.43 -8.97 -2.83
N HIS A 155 17.03 -10.15 -2.71
CA HIS A 155 17.95 -10.69 -3.70
C HIS A 155 17.15 -11.51 -4.72
#